data_AF-A0AAN7VGJ6-F1
#
_entry.id   AF-A0AAN7VGJ6-F1
#
_cell.length_a   1.000
_cell.length_b   1.000
_cell.length_c   1.000
_cell.angle_alpha   90.00
_cell.angle_beta   90.00
_cell.angle_gamma   90.00
#
_symmetry.space_group_name_H-M   'P 1'
#
loop_
_entity.id
_entity.type
_entity.pdbx_description
1 polymer ?
#
loop_
_entity_poly.entity_id
_entity_poly.type
_entity_poly.pdbx_seq_one_letter_code
_entity_poly.pdbx_strand_id
1 'polypeptide(L)'
;MPNGEKVRRTWMCYSPTRKSLFCFCCRLFPTLTHSEPAFVSEEGFKNWRKLSPRVIDHESSPSHQQSLLKWKELELRHRTGYTLDCTTQVQIQKEQEKWREILKRILDIISFLGKQNLALRGHREGNPFESTQNKGNFLELVKLLSKYDPVLKEHTLRIQLGGAAQPSYLSPKVQNEFINLLGEQVRRRIIQRVKEAKYFL
;
A
#
# COMPACT_ATOMS: atom_id res chain seq x y z
N MET A 1 -47.56 3.20 7.85
CA MET A 1 -48.26 3.76 6.69
C MET A 1 -49.42 2.84 6.35
N PRO A 2 -50.61 3.34 6.00
CA PRO A 2 -51.84 2.55 5.86
C PRO A 2 -51.94 1.71 4.57
N ASN A 3 -50.88 1.68 3.75
CA ASN A 3 -50.80 1.05 2.43
C ASN A 3 -50.02 -0.30 2.42
N GLY A 4 -49.60 -0.83 3.58
CA GLY A 4 -48.97 -2.16 3.67
C GLY A 4 -47.55 -2.27 3.09
N GLU A 5 -46.97 -1.18 2.60
CA GLU A 5 -45.63 -1.15 2.02
C GLU A 5 -44.54 -1.39 3.06
N LYS A 6 -43.61 -2.30 2.74
CA LYS A 6 -42.44 -2.60 3.57
C LYS A 6 -41.25 -1.76 3.12
N VAL A 7 -40.89 -0.74 3.90
CA VAL A 7 -39.71 0.10 3.64
C VAL A 7 -38.50 -0.45 4.39
N ARG A 8 -37.46 -0.88 3.67
CA ARG A 8 -36.19 -1.30 4.27
C ARG A 8 -35.34 -0.08 4.62
N ARG A 9 -35.10 0.13 5.92
CA ARG A 9 -34.22 1.20 6.41
C ARG A 9 -32.83 0.65 6.68
N THR A 10 -31.88 0.95 5.79
CA THR A 10 -30.50 0.44 5.87
C THR A 10 -29.67 1.05 7.01
N TRP A 11 -30.12 2.18 7.55
CA TRP A 11 -29.45 2.90 8.64
C TRP A 11 -29.85 2.41 10.05
N MET A 12 -30.87 1.56 10.16
CA MET A 12 -31.42 1.11 11.44
C MET A 12 -30.86 -0.25 11.85
N CYS A 13 -30.36 -0.35 13.08
CA CYS A 13 -29.79 -1.58 13.62
C CYS A 13 -30.47 -1.96 14.95
N TYR A 14 -30.69 -3.25 15.15
CA TYR A 14 -31.20 -3.80 16.41
C TYR A 14 -30.08 -4.49 17.19
N SER A 15 -29.99 -4.22 18.49
CA SER A 15 -29.08 -4.94 19.39
C SER A 15 -29.87 -5.96 20.22
N PRO A 16 -29.65 -7.28 20.04
CA PRO A 16 -30.31 -8.31 20.86
C PRO A 16 -29.99 -8.19 22.35
N THR A 17 -28.73 -7.85 22.68
CA THR A 17 -28.26 -7.72 24.07
C THR A 17 -28.95 -6.57 24.81
N ARG A 18 -29.13 -5.42 24.14
CA ARG A 18 -29.76 -4.24 24.74
C ARG A 18 -31.27 -4.18 24.52
N LYS A 19 -31.81 -5.01 23.63
CA LYS A 19 -33.21 -5.00 23.19
C LYS A 19 -33.67 -3.61 22.73
N SER A 20 -32.82 -2.93 21.97
CA SER A 20 -33.01 -1.55 21.53
C SER A 20 -32.66 -1.35 20.06
N LEU A 21 -33.27 -0.33 19.45
CA LEU A 21 -32.94 0.15 18.10
C LEU A 21 -31.96 1.32 18.14
N PHE A 22 -31.04 1.32 17.18
CA PHE A 22 -30.02 2.34 16.99
C PHE A 22 -30.01 2.84 15.57
N CYS A 23 -29.57 4.07 15.39
CA CYS A 23 -29.24 4.63 14.08
C CYS A 23 -27.72 4.53 13.86
N PHE A 24 -27.32 3.72 12.90
CA PHE A 24 -25.91 3.45 12.57
C PHE A 24 -25.19 4.72 12.10
N CYS A 25 -25.77 5.44 11.14
CA CYS A 25 -25.13 6.62 10.56
C CYS A 25 -24.99 7.75 11.59
N CYS A 26 -26.02 8.03 12.40
CA CYS A 26 -25.96 9.08 13.41
C CYS A 26 -25.01 8.77 14.57
N ARG A 27 -24.76 7.49 14.88
CA ARG A 27 -23.80 7.09 15.91
C ARG A 27 -22.36 7.19 15.43
N LEU A 28 -22.09 6.89 14.16
CA LEU A 28 -20.76 6.98 13.57
C LEU A 28 -20.38 8.40 13.15
N PHE A 29 -21.35 9.21 12.73
CA PHE A 29 -21.13 10.57 12.24
C PHE A 29 -21.97 11.58 13.03
N PRO A 30 -21.76 11.72 14.35
CA PRO A 30 -22.57 12.60 15.18
C PRO A 30 -22.47 14.06 14.68
N THR A 31 -23.62 14.72 14.61
CA THR A 31 -23.71 16.16 14.38
C THR A 31 -23.71 16.88 15.73
N LEU A 32 -23.04 18.04 15.83
CA LEU A 32 -22.83 18.81 17.06
C LEU A 32 -24.12 19.39 17.69
N THR A 33 -25.29 19.00 17.21
CA THR A 33 -26.58 19.42 17.75
C THR A 33 -26.85 18.68 19.05
N HIS A 34 -26.80 19.39 20.18
CA HIS A 34 -26.95 18.95 21.58
C HIS A 34 -28.27 18.26 21.97
N SER A 35 -29.13 17.87 21.02
CA SER A 35 -30.27 17.01 21.34
C SER A 35 -29.82 15.59 21.10
N GLU A 36 -29.72 14.76 22.14
CA GLU A 36 -29.49 13.33 21.99
C GLU A 36 -30.78 12.65 21.52
N PRO A 37 -30.98 12.36 20.23
CA PRO A 37 -32.14 11.57 19.82
C PRO A 37 -32.00 10.17 20.42
N ALA A 38 -33.12 9.60 20.87
CA ALA A 38 -33.19 8.29 21.51
C ALA A 38 -32.59 7.11 20.70
N PHE A 39 -32.30 7.30 19.40
CA PHE A 39 -31.63 6.32 18.53
C PHE A 39 -30.10 6.40 18.54
N VAL A 40 -29.51 7.44 19.14
CA VAL A 40 -28.06 7.70 19.20
C VAL A 40 -27.50 7.46 20.61
N SER A 41 -28.35 7.55 21.64
CA SER A 41 -27.97 7.31 23.04
C SER A 41 -27.35 5.92 23.24
N GLU A 42 -26.60 5.75 24.34
CA GLU A 42 -25.99 4.46 24.67
C GLU A 42 -27.02 3.34 24.88
N GLU A 43 -28.18 3.70 25.42
CA GLU A 43 -29.28 2.78 25.69
C GLU A 43 -30.10 2.41 24.45
N GLY A 44 -30.13 3.28 23.45
CA GLY A 44 -30.94 3.14 22.24
C GLY A 44 -32.45 3.26 22.48
N PHE A 45 -33.21 3.11 21.40
CA PHE A 45 -34.65 3.29 21.42
C PHE A 45 -35.36 1.98 21.82
N LYS A 46 -36.10 2.02 22.94
CA LYS A 46 -36.82 0.86 23.52
C LYS A 46 -38.35 0.96 23.43
N ASN A 47 -38.92 2.13 23.12
CA ASN A 47 -40.36 2.34 23.19
C ASN A 47 -41.09 1.92 21.91
N TRP A 48 -41.31 0.61 21.76
CA TRP A 48 -41.93 -0.01 20.59
C TRP A 48 -43.30 0.58 20.22
N ARG A 49 -44.11 0.99 21.21
CA ARG A 49 -45.45 1.55 20.99
C ARG A 49 -45.44 2.88 20.23
N LYS A 50 -44.37 3.68 20.41
CA LYS A 50 -44.19 4.97 19.74
C LYS A 50 -43.13 4.92 18.63
N LEU A 51 -42.76 3.71 18.17
CA LEU A 51 -41.70 3.54 17.19
C LEU A 51 -42.00 4.23 15.87
N SER A 52 -43.17 3.96 15.28
CA SER A 52 -43.51 4.49 13.95
C SER A 52 -43.42 6.02 13.86
N PRO A 53 -44.04 6.82 14.74
CA PRO A 53 -43.92 8.28 14.66
C PRO A 53 -42.48 8.74 14.93
N ARG A 54 -41.80 8.17 15.93
CA ARG A 54 -40.43 8.58 16.29
C ARG A 54 -39.39 8.27 15.23
N VAL A 55 -39.57 7.19 14.47
CA VAL A 55 -38.71 6.85 13.33
C VAL A 55 -38.88 7.88 12.22
N ILE A 56 -40.11 8.28 11.91
CA ILE A 56 -40.38 9.30 10.88
C ILE A 56 -39.79 10.65 11.32
N ASP A 57 -40.01 11.06 12.57
CA ASP A 57 -39.43 12.29 13.12
C ASP A 57 -37.90 12.27 13.02
N HIS A 58 -37.26 11.16 13.41
CA HIS A 58 -35.80 11.01 13.32
C HIS A 58 -35.31 11.05 11.87
N GLU A 59 -35.97 10.34 10.96
CA GLU A 59 -35.63 10.27 9.53
C GLU A 59 -35.75 11.64 8.84
N SER A 60 -36.71 12.46 9.27
CA SER A 60 -36.89 13.85 8.81
C SER A 60 -35.92 14.86 9.44
N SER A 61 -35.19 14.46 10.49
CA SER A 61 -34.30 15.38 11.20
C SER A 61 -33.09 15.78 10.34
N PRO A 62 -32.72 17.08 10.29
CA PRO A 62 -31.51 17.53 9.58
C PRO A 62 -30.24 16.82 10.06
N SER A 63 -30.15 16.51 11.36
CA SER A 63 -29.04 15.75 11.92
C SER A 63 -28.90 14.35 11.32
N HIS A 64 -30.03 13.66 11.13
CA HIS A 64 -30.06 12.35 10.51
C HIS A 64 -29.66 12.42 9.04
N GLN A 65 -30.24 13.36 8.29
CA GLN A 65 -29.94 13.54 6.87
C GLN A 65 -28.45 13.85 6.64
N GLN A 66 -27.84 14.72 7.45
CA GLN A 66 -26.42 15.02 7.33
C GLN A 66 -25.54 13.80 7.68
N SER A 67 -25.90 13.04 8.72
CA SER A 67 -25.20 11.81 9.09
C SER A 67 -25.30 10.73 8.02
N LEU A 68 -26.49 10.58 7.42
CA LEU A 68 -26.78 9.66 6.32
C LEU A 68 -25.98 10.03 5.07
N LEU A 69 -25.90 11.31 4.72
CA LEU A 69 -25.08 11.80 3.61
C LEU A 69 -23.59 11.48 3.81
N LYS A 70 -23.04 11.77 5.00
CA LYS A 70 -21.65 11.43 5.33
C LYS A 70 -21.37 9.94 5.23
N TRP A 71 -22.29 9.11 5.71
CA TRP A 71 -22.16 7.65 5.60
C TRP A 71 -22.19 7.20 4.13
N LYS A 72 -23.11 7.72 3.32
CA LYS A 72 -23.21 7.37 1.90
C LYS A 72 -22.01 7.83 1.09
N GLU A 73 -21.48 9.01 1.42
CA GLU A 73 -20.23 9.50 0.85
C GLU A 73 -19.05 8.58 1.21
N LEU A 74 -18.92 8.16 2.47
CA LEU A 74 -17.89 7.21 2.87
C LEU A 74 -18.04 5.86 2.17
N GLU A 75 -19.25 5.33 2.09
CA GLU A 75 -19.55 4.06 1.39
C GLU A 75 -19.16 4.14 -0.09
N LEU A 76 -19.48 5.25 -0.75
CA LEU A 76 -19.09 5.49 -2.14
C LEU A 76 -17.56 5.58 -2.28
N ARG A 77 -16.90 6.39 -1.44
CA ARG A 77 -15.43 6.54 -1.42
C ARG A 77 -14.72 5.23 -1.16
N HIS A 78 -15.25 4.39 -0.28
CA HIS A 78 -14.70 3.06 0.01
C HIS A 78 -14.83 2.13 -1.21
N ARG A 79 -15.99 2.13 -1.87
CA ARG A 79 -16.22 1.32 -3.08
C ARG A 79 -15.35 1.76 -4.26
N THR A 80 -15.06 3.05 -4.38
CA THR A 80 -14.28 3.62 -5.48
C THR A 80 -12.79 3.77 -5.17
N GLY A 81 -12.35 3.55 -3.92
CA GLY A 81 -10.95 3.64 -3.50
C GLY A 81 -10.44 5.07 -3.26
N TYR A 82 -11.31 6.07 -3.11
CA TYR A 82 -10.96 7.49 -2.96
C TYR A 82 -11.16 8.00 -1.50
N THR A 83 -10.47 7.41 -0.52
CA THR A 83 -10.36 7.97 0.85
C THR A 83 -9.12 8.88 0.97
N LEU A 84 -8.90 9.58 2.10
CA LEU A 84 -7.64 10.32 2.37
C LEU A 84 -6.37 9.45 2.22
N ASP A 85 -6.55 8.14 2.34
CA ASP A 85 -5.54 7.11 2.09
C ASP A 85 -5.13 7.02 0.60
N CYS A 86 -5.91 7.57 -0.34
CA CYS A 86 -5.63 7.43 -1.77
C CYS A 86 -4.35 8.17 -2.20
N THR A 87 -4.07 9.35 -1.65
CA THR A 87 -2.88 10.12 -2.01
C THR A 87 -1.62 9.49 -1.41
N THR A 88 -1.69 9.07 -0.15
CA THR A 88 -0.62 8.32 0.53
C THR A 88 -0.36 6.98 -0.14
N GLN A 89 -1.41 6.23 -0.49
CA GLN A 89 -1.31 4.95 -1.19
C GLN A 89 -0.69 5.12 -2.58
N VAL A 90 -1.09 6.14 -3.33
CA VAL A 90 -0.48 6.46 -4.63
C VAL A 90 1.00 6.82 -4.50
N GLN A 91 1.39 7.56 -3.45
CA GLN A 91 2.80 7.86 -3.18
C GLN A 91 3.60 6.60 -2.85
N ILE A 92 3.07 5.72 -2.00
CA ILE A 92 3.71 4.43 -1.67
C ILE A 92 3.89 3.59 -2.92
N GLN A 93 2.86 3.48 -3.77
CA GLN A 93 2.94 2.73 -5.02
C GLN A 93 4.00 3.31 -5.98
N LYS A 94 4.09 4.63 -6.10
CA LYS A 94 5.12 5.29 -6.91
C LYS A 94 6.54 4.99 -6.41
N GLU A 95 6.76 5.02 -5.10
CA GLU A 95 8.05 4.67 -4.52
C GLU A 95 8.37 3.18 -4.70
N GLN A 96 7.40 2.28 -4.53
CA GLN A 96 7.58 0.84 -4.80
C GLN A 96 8.00 0.58 -6.24
N GLU A 97 7.32 1.22 -7.20
CA GLU A 97 7.62 1.03 -8.62
C GLU A 97 9.01 1.57 -8.98
N LYS A 98 9.37 2.72 -8.42
CA LYS A 98 10.71 3.28 -8.54
C LYS A 98 11.79 2.32 -8.01
N TRP A 99 11.58 1.73 -6.83
CA TRP A 99 12.54 0.78 -6.27
C TRP A 99 12.64 -0.49 -7.10
N ARG A 100 11.53 -1.01 -7.64
CA ARG A 100 11.58 -2.16 -8.57
C ARG A 100 12.45 -1.86 -9.78
N GLU A 101 12.29 -0.68 -10.37
CA GLU A 101 13.07 -0.26 -11.52
C GLU A 101 14.56 -0.11 -11.20
N ILE A 102 14.92 0.45 -10.03
CA ILE A 102 16.31 0.52 -9.58
C ILE A 102 16.90 -0.88 -9.38
N LEU A 103 16.19 -1.74 -8.65
CA LEU A 103 16.66 -3.10 -8.32
C LEU A 103 16.83 -3.96 -9.56
N LYS A 104 15.93 -3.83 -10.54
CA LYS A 104 16.02 -4.52 -11.83
C LYS A 104 17.33 -4.20 -12.54
N ARG A 105 17.71 -2.92 -12.60
CA ARG A 105 18.97 -2.48 -13.24
C ARG A 105 20.19 -2.98 -12.49
N ILE A 106 20.17 -2.95 -11.16
CA ILE A 106 21.26 -3.51 -10.33
C ILE A 106 21.42 -5.00 -10.63
N LEU A 107 20.31 -5.74 -10.68
CA LEU A 107 20.31 -7.18 -10.98
C LEU A 107 20.81 -7.47 -12.40
N ASP A 108 20.44 -6.64 -13.38
CA ASP A 108 20.93 -6.77 -14.75
C ASP A 108 22.45 -6.54 -14.85
N ILE A 109 23.00 -5.57 -14.11
CA ILE A 109 24.46 -5.35 -14.03
C ILE A 109 25.16 -6.57 -13.42
N ILE A 110 24.65 -7.10 -12.31
CA ILE A 110 25.22 -8.29 -11.64
C ILE A 110 25.15 -9.51 -12.58
N SER A 111 24.00 -9.71 -13.23
CA SER A 111 23.78 -10.79 -14.21
C SER A 111 24.73 -10.68 -15.39
N PHE A 112 24.93 -9.46 -15.92
CA PHE A 112 25.88 -9.19 -17.00
C PHE A 112 27.32 -9.56 -16.58
N LEU A 113 27.78 -9.06 -15.43
CA LEU A 113 29.12 -9.35 -14.92
C LEU A 113 29.33 -10.85 -14.68
N GLY A 114 28.32 -11.52 -14.10
CA GLY A 114 28.34 -12.97 -13.90
C GLY A 114 28.42 -13.75 -15.21
N LYS A 115 27.66 -13.37 -16.24
CA LYS A 115 27.70 -14.00 -17.56
C LYS A 115 29.05 -13.83 -18.27
N GLN A 116 29.69 -12.68 -18.09
CA GLN A 116 31.00 -12.38 -18.69
C GLN A 116 32.18 -12.89 -17.84
N ASN A 117 31.91 -13.53 -16.70
CA ASN A 117 32.91 -13.94 -15.72
C ASN A 117 33.84 -12.79 -15.28
N LEU A 118 33.28 -11.59 -15.16
CA LEU A 118 34.00 -10.39 -14.76
C LEU A 118 33.91 -10.21 -13.24
N ALA A 119 35.03 -9.87 -12.61
CA ALA A 119 35.05 -9.53 -11.19
C ALA A 119 34.12 -8.34 -10.94
N LEU A 120 33.21 -8.45 -9.97
CA LEU A 120 32.33 -7.33 -9.62
C LEU A 120 33.10 -6.20 -8.92
N ARG A 121 34.09 -6.59 -8.10
CA ARG A 121 34.70 -5.71 -7.11
C ARG A 121 36.08 -5.22 -7.48
N GLY A 122 36.39 -4.01 -7.03
CA GLY A 122 37.73 -3.42 -7.09
C GLY A 122 38.56 -3.74 -5.85
N HIS A 123 39.88 -3.55 -5.94
CA HIS A 123 40.77 -3.71 -4.79
C HIS A 123 40.50 -2.66 -3.68
N ARG A 124 39.99 -1.48 -4.05
CA ARG A 124 39.63 -0.40 -3.13
C ARG A 124 38.29 0.21 -3.49
N GLU A 125 37.24 -0.21 -2.81
CA GLU A 125 35.89 0.36 -2.90
C GLU A 125 35.70 1.40 -1.79
N GLY A 126 36.26 2.59 -2.01
CA GLY A 126 35.96 3.77 -1.19
C GLY A 126 34.55 4.30 -1.46
N ASN A 127 34.31 5.60 -1.27
CA ASN A 127 33.03 6.20 -1.68
C ASN A 127 32.77 5.89 -3.18
N PRO A 128 31.61 5.30 -3.53
CA PRO A 128 31.27 4.97 -4.91
C PRO A 128 31.34 6.15 -5.87
N PHE A 129 31.32 7.38 -5.39
CA PHE A 129 31.25 8.59 -6.21
C PHE A 129 32.51 9.47 -6.16
N GLU A 130 33.55 9.04 -5.46
CA GLU A 130 34.86 9.68 -5.55
C GLU A 130 35.55 9.34 -6.88
N SER A 131 36.15 10.37 -7.50
CA SER A 131 36.68 10.34 -8.87
C SER A 131 38.08 9.74 -9.03
N THR A 132 38.77 9.43 -7.93
CA THR A 132 40.24 9.26 -7.97
C THR A 132 40.73 7.84 -8.20
N GLN A 133 39.87 6.81 -8.22
CA GLN A 133 40.31 5.43 -8.43
C GLN A 133 39.21 4.52 -9.01
N ASN A 134 39.61 3.54 -9.82
CA ASN A 134 38.73 2.45 -10.29
C ASN A 134 38.15 1.69 -9.09
N LYS A 135 36.82 1.71 -8.95
CA LYS A 135 36.09 1.09 -7.82
C LYS A 135 35.54 -0.31 -8.12
N GLY A 136 35.99 -0.95 -9.20
CA GLY A 136 35.49 -2.26 -9.64
C GLY A 136 34.41 -2.16 -10.72
N ASN A 137 34.24 -3.25 -11.47
CA ASN A 137 33.38 -3.26 -12.66
C ASN A 137 31.93 -2.95 -12.34
N PHE A 138 31.42 -3.37 -11.17
CA PHE A 138 30.04 -3.09 -10.77
C PHE A 138 29.78 -1.60 -10.59
N LEU A 139 30.59 -0.92 -9.77
CA LEU A 139 30.39 0.51 -9.48
C LEU A 139 30.67 1.38 -10.71
N GLU A 140 31.66 1.02 -11.54
CA GLU A 140 31.93 1.74 -12.79
C GLU A 140 30.81 1.55 -13.83
N LEU A 141 30.19 0.37 -13.92
CA LEU A 141 29.00 0.16 -14.76
C LEU A 141 27.80 0.95 -14.25
N VAL A 142 27.57 1.00 -12.94
CA VAL A 142 26.49 1.83 -12.35
C VAL A 142 26.70 3.31 -12.70
N LYS A 143 27.93 3.82 -12.57
CA LYS A 143 28.29 5.19 -12.97
C LYS A 143 28.12 5.44 -14.47
N LEU A 144 28.44 4.45 -15.30
CA LEU A 144 28.31 4.57 -16.75
C LEU A 144 26.83 4.64 -17.13
N LEU A 145 26.02 3.71 -16.62
CA LEU A 145 24.60 3.63 -16.91
C LEU A 145 23.82 4.83 -16.37
N SER A 146 24.22 5.39 -15.22
CA SER A 146 23.58 6.60 -14.68
C SER A 146 23.75 7.85 -15.56
N LYS A 147 24.65 7.83 -16.55
CA LYS A 147 24.73 8.90 -17.56
C LYS A 147 23.58 8.87 -18.56
N TYR A 148 23.02 7.69 -18.81
CA TYR A 148 22.02 7.45 -19.87
C TYR A 148 20.65 7.07 -19.30
N ASP A 149 20.60 6.49 -18.12
CA ASP A 149 19.38 6.05 -17.45
C ASP A 149 18.92 7.08 -16.39
N PRO A 150 17.77 7.74 -16.58
CA PRO A 150 17.28 8.76 -15.64
C PRO A 150 17.01 8.22 -14.24
N VAL A 151 16.58 6.95 -14.10
CA VAL A 151 16.24 6.33 -12.81
C VAL A 151 17.52 6.10 -11.99
N LEU A 152 18.57 5.55 -12.62
CA LEU A 152 19.88 5.42 -11.98
C LEU A 152 20.56 6.75 -11.76
N LYS A 153 20.38 7.73 -12.65
CA LYS A 153 20.89 9.09 -12.46
C LYS A 153 20.33 9.69 -11.18
N GLU A 154 19.02 9.64 -11.00
CA GLU A 154 18.38 10.17 -9.81
C GLU A 154 18.82 9.42 -8.54
N HIS A 155 18.90 8.08 -8.60
CA HIS A 155 19.35 7.25 -7.48
C HIS A 155 20.79 7.58 -7.07
N THR A 156 21.72 7.67 -8.03
CA THR A 156 23.13 7.98 -7.77
C THR A 156 23.31 9.38 -7.20
N LEU A 157 22.63 10.39 -7.75
CA LEU A 157 22.64 11.76 -7.20
C LEU A 157 22.10 11.81 -5.77
N ARG A 158 21.02 11.07 -5.48
CA ARG A 158 20.43 11.01 -4.14
C ARG A 158 21.41 10.45 -3.10
N ILE A 159 22.17 9.42 -3.46
CA ILE A 159 23.20 8.84 -2.58
C ILE A 159 24.35 9.84 -2.37
N GLN A 160 24.78 10.54 -3.43
CA GLN A 160 25.84 11.56 -3.35
C GLN A 160 25.48 12.72 -2.43
N LEU A 161 24.23 13.19 -2.47
CA LEU A 161 23.74 14.32 -1.70
C LEU A 161 23.53 14.00 -0.20
N GLY A 162 23.83 12.78 0.24
CA GLY A 162 23.71 12.40 1.65
C GLY A 162 22.27 12.37 2.16
N GLY A 163 21.29 12.18 1.27
CA GLY A 163 19.88 12.09 1.66
C GLY A 163 19.66 10.97 2.69
N ALA A 164 19.00 11.32 3.80
CA ALA A 164 18.82 10.48 4.99
C ALA A 164 18.54 9.00 4.71
N ALA A 165 19.24 8.10 5.42
CA ALA A 165 18.90 6.70 5.76
C ALA A 165 18.29 5.78 4.67
N GLN A 166 18.41 6.10 3.38
CA GLN A 166 17.89 5.26 2.31
C GLN A 166 18.94 4.24 1.85
N PRO A 167 18.55 2.96 1.63
CA PRO A 167 19.48 1.92 1.21
C PRO A 167 20.04 2.21 -0.20
N SER A 168 21.37 2.19 -0.34
CA SER A 168 22.01 2.38 -1.65
C SER A 168 21.85 1.17 -2.58
N TYR A 169 21.76 -0.03 -2.00
CA TYR A 169 21.85 -1.33 -2.69
C TYR A 169 23.12 -1.53 -3.53
N LEU A 170 24.14 -0.68 -3.36
CA LEU A 170 25.41 -0.77 -4.11
C LEU A 170 26.53 -1.47 -3.31
N SER A 171 26.30 -1.75 -2.02
CA SER A 171 27.33 -2.31 -1.14
C SER A 171 27.74 -3.75 -1.51
N PRO A 172 28.98 -4.16 -1.20
CA PRO A 172 29.44 -5.54 -1.36
C PRO A 172 28.51 -6.59 -0.76
N LYS A 173 27.94 -6.30 0.42
CA LYS A 173 27.03 -7.20 1.13
C LYS A 173 25.76 -7.46 0.33
N VAL A 174 25.16 -6.40 -0.21
CA VAL A 174 23.97 -6.50 -1.05
C VAL A 174 24.27 -7.20 -2.38
N GLN A 175 25.42 -6.93 -2.99
CA GLN A 175 25.85 -7.65 -4.19
C GLN A 175 25.92 -9.17 -3.95
N ASN A 176 26.47 -9.61 -2.80
CA ASN A 176 26.50 -11.04 -2.43
C ASN A 176 25.09 -11.63 -2.27
N GLU A 177 24.17 -10.87 -1.67
CA GLU A 177 22.79 -11.30 -1.51
C GLU A 177 22.12 -11.54 -2.87
N PHE A 178 22.27 -10.60 -3.82
CA PHE A 178 21.77 -10.78 -5.17
C PHE A 178 22.41 -11.98 -5.88
N ILE A 179 23.72 -12.16 -5.76
CA ILE A 179 24.43 -13.31 -6.34
C ILE A 179 23.87 -14.63 -5.79
N ASN A 180 23.66 -14.72 -4.47
CA ASN A 180 23.10 -15.92 -3.84
C ASN A 180 21.67 -16.19 -4.32
N LEU A 181 20.82 -15.17 -4.36
CA LEU A 181 19.44 -15.30 -4.85
C LEU A 181 19.39 -15.75 -6.31
N LEU A 182 20.22 -15.16 -7.17
CA LEU A 182 20.34 -15.56 -8.58
C LEU A 182 20.85 -16.99 -8.70
N GLY A 183 21.89 -17.35 -7.95
CA GLY A 183 22.47 -18.70 -7.92
C GLY A 183 21.45 -19.75 -7.48
N GLU A 184 20.67 -19.47 -6.44
CA GLU A 184 19.59 -20.34 -5.99
C GLU A 184 18.53 -20.54 -7.08
N GLN A 185 18.09 -19.47 -7.75
CA GLN A 185 17.09 -19.58 -8.82
C GLN A 185 17.59 -20.39 -10.01
N VAL A 186 18.85 -20.17 -10.42
CA VAL A 186 19.49 -20.96 -11.48
C VAL A 186 19.55 -22.43 -11.07
N ARG A 187 19.99 -22.73 -9.85
CA ARG A 187 20.05 -24.10 -9.32
C ARG A 187 18.67 -24.76 -9.28
N ARG A 188 17.64 -24.06 -8.78
CA ARG A 188 16.26 -24.57 -8.75
C ARG A 188 15.78 -24.91 -10.16
N ARG A 189 16.04 -24.04 -11.13
CA ARG A 189 15.65 -24.24 -12.53
C ARG A 189 16.37 -25.42 -13.18
N ILE A 190 17.65 -25.63 -12.88
CA ILE A 190 18.40 -26.80 -13.33
C ILE A 190 17.80 -28.08 -12.74
N ILE A 191 17.58 -28.12 -11.42
CA ILE A 191 16.98 -29.29 -10.74
C ILE A 191 15.60 -29.60 -11.31
N GLN A 192 14.78 -28.58 -11.56
CA GLN A 192 13.47 -28.76 -12.17
C GLN A 192 13.57 -29.40 -13.55
N ARG A 193 14.46 -28.89 -14.42
CA ARG A 193 14.69 -29.47 -15.75
C ARG A 193 15.16 -30.92 -15.68
N VAL A 194 16.03 -31.24 -14.71
CA VAL A 194 16.50 -32.62 -14.47
C VAL A 194 15.33 -33.52 -14.06
N LYS A 195 14.46 -33.07 -13.13
CA LYS A 195 13.28 -33.84 -12.69
C LYS A 195 12.25 -34.07 -13.80
N GLU A 196 12.10 -33.10 -14.70
CA GLU A 196 11.17 -33.17 -15.84
C GLU A 196 11.75 -33.99 -17.02
N ALA A 197 13.05 -34.25 -17.04
CA ALA A 197 13.68 -35.02 -18.10
C ALA A 197 13.25 -36.49 -18.04
N LYS A 198 12.64 -36.99 -19.12
CA LYS A 198 12.25 -38.41 -19.26
C LYS A 198 13.45 -39.35 -19.42
N TYR A 199 14.55 -38.84 -19.96
CA TYR A 199 15.77 -39.60 -20.21
C TYR A 199 16.95 -38.78 -19.70
N PHE A 200 17.77 -39.39 -18.86
CA PHE A 200 19.05 -38.84 -18.44
C PHE A 200 20.10 -39.36 -19.44
N LEU A 201 20.78 -38.44 -20.13
CA LEU A 201 21.96 -38.76 -20.93
C LEU A 201 23.17 -38.93 -20.00
#